data_AF-A0A7X7MBL8-F1
#
_entry.id   AF-A0A7X7MBL8-F1
#
_cell.length_a   1.000
_cell.length_b   1.000
_cell.length_c   1.000
_cell.angle_alpha   90.00
_cell.angle_beta   90.00
_cell.angle_gamma   90.00
#
_symmetry.space_group_name_H-M   'P 1'
#
loop_
_entity.id
_entity.type
_entity.pdbx_description
1 polymer ?
#
loop_
_entity_poly.entity_id
_entity_poly.type
_entity_poly.pdbx_seq_one_letter_code
_entity_poly.pdbx_strand_id
1 'polypeptide(L)'
;MRTNPCLDTARYSSAHPTSREIRDYTIPFPNYTIFAQSCRFYKKWNVRAVPIQIQFSGLGDLSELKHWLYAKLTWNPDADVDTLIDTYCKACFGPGAKHVREYIDIVEHARLRQRWTWFGCYVQDTSHFLTDEDCVRIYVALG
;
A
#
# COMPACT_ATOMS: atom_id res chain seq x y z
N MET A 1 6.29 20.29 47.66
CA MET A 1 4.89 19.88 47.44
C MET A 1 4.69 19.69 45.94
N ARG A 2 4.43 18.45 45.50
CA ARG A 2 4.21 18.10 44.09
C ARG A 2 2.79 18.53 43.69
N THR A 3 2.66 19.39 42.68
CA THR A 3 1.37 19.75 42.10
C THR A 3 0.88 18.61 41.20
N ASN A 4 -0.37 18.21 41.41
CA ASN A 4 -1.02 17.09 40.72
C ASN A 4 -1.18 17.40 39.21
N PRO A 5 -0.79 16.50 38.30
CA PRO A 5 -0.87 16.70 36.84
C PRO A 5 -2.28 16.50 36.24
N CYS A 6 -3.33 16.40 37.05
CA CYS A 6 -4.66 15.98 36.60
C CYS A 6 -5.53 17.06 35.95
N LEU A 7 -5.02 18.27 35.69
CA LEU A 7 -5.84 19.40 35.17
C LEU A 7 -5.31 20.05 33.89
N ASP A 8 -4.49 19.35 33.09
CA ASP A 8 -4.12 19.80 31.74
C ASP A 8 -4.90 19.04 30.63
N THR A 9 -6.18 18.78 30.88
CA THR A 9 -7.06 18.07 29.93
C THR A 9 -7.45 18.92 28.71
N ALA A 10 -7.20 20.23 28.74
CA ALA A 10 -7.47 21.12 27.60
C ALA A 10 -6.45 20.96 26.45
N ARG A 11 -5.25 20.42 26.70
CA ARG A 11 -4.28 20.06 25.64
C ARG A 11 -4.43 18.62 25.13
N TYR A 12 -5.29 17.83 25.77
CA TYR A 12 -5.54 16.43 25.40
C TYR A 12 -6.78 16.28 24.49
N SER A 13 -7.55 17.35 24.29
CA SER A 13 -8.74 17.37 23.44
C SER A 13 -8.45 17.54 21.94
N SER A 14 -7.21 17.83 21.53
CA SER A 14 -6.81 17.75 20.12
C SER A 14 -6.17 16.40 19.76
N ALA A 15 -6.11 15.46 20.70
CA ALA A 15 -5.33 14.22 20.59
C ALA A 15 -6.14 12.93 20.80
N HIS A 16 -7.43 12.91 20.46
CA HIS A 16 -8.20 11.66 20.43
C HIS A 16 -8.98 11.46 19.14
N PRO A 17 -8.40 10.72 18.18
CA PRO A 17 -9.11 9.70 17.46
C PRO A 17 -8.84 8.37 18.17
N THR A 18 -9.79 7.91 19.00
CA THR A 18 -9.80 6.51 19.48
C THR A 18 -10.15 5.52 18.36
N SER A 19 -10.39 6.01 17.14
CA SER A 19 -10.09 5.33 15.90
C SER A 19 -8.62 5.57 15.55
N ARG A 20 -7.71 4.79 16.18
CA ARG A 20 -6.32 4.66 15.70
C ARG A 20 -6.30 3.79 14.43
N GLU A 21 -7.15 4.16 13.48
CA GLU A 21 -7.11 3.75 12.08
C GLU A 21 -5.73 4.17 11.57
N ILE A 22 -5.04 3.27 10.87
CA ILE A 22 -3.67 3.46 10.37
C ILE A 22 -3.56 4.87 9.75
N ARG A 23 -2.94 5.83 10.43
CA ARG A 23 -2.91 7.25 10.02
C ARG A 23 -2.28 7.42 8.63
N ASP A 24 -1.30 6.58 8.34
CA ASP A 24 -0.41 6.71 7.21
C ASP A 24 -0.82 5.76 6.05
N TYR A 25 -2.12 5.43 5.95
CA TYR A 25 -2.66 4.47 4.96
C TYR A 25 -2.64 4.97 3.51
N THR A 26 -2.45 6.27 3.30
CA THR A 26 -2.36 6.91 1.98
C THR A 26 -0.96 6.79 1.38
N ILE A 27 0.03 6.39 2.19
CA ILE A 27 1.40 6.18 1.71
C ILE A 27 1.43 5.03 0.70
N PRO A 28 2.08 5.21 -0.47
CA PRO A 28 2.27 4.15 -1.44
C PRO A 28 2.91 2.91 -0.82
N PHE A 29 2.31 1.74 -1.03
CA PHE A 29 2.79 0.51 -0.42
C PHE A 29 3.12 -0.56 -1.47
N PRO A 30 4.41 -0.89 -1.68
CA PRO A 30 4.90 -1.74 -2.77
C PRO A 30 4.78 -3.23 -2.46
N ASN A 31 3.56 -3.77 -2.51
CA ASN A 31 3.28 -5.16 -2.11
C ASN A 31 2.50 -5.99 -3.15
N TYR A 32 2.40 -5.55 -4.40
CA TYR A 32 1.70 -6.28 -5.45
C TYR A 32 2.40 -7.62 -5.74
N THR A 33 3.73 -7.59 -5.92
CA THR A 33 4.52 -8.80 -6.26
C THR A 33 4.78 -9.70 -5.06
N ILE A 34 5.07 -9.11 -3.89
CA ILE A 34 5.28 -9.83 -2.63
C ILE A 34 4.04 -10.60 -2.22
N PHE A 35 2.86 -10.00 -2.37
CA PHE A 35 1.62 -10.66 -2.00
C PHE A 35 1.40 -11.92 -2.84
N ALA A 36 1.63 -11.86 -4.15
CA ALA A 36 1.54 -13.05 -4.99
C ALA A 36 2.55 -14.14 -4.62
N GLN A 37 3.78 -13.77 -4.27
CA GLN A 37 4.78 -14.72 -3.74
C GLN A 37 4.29 -15.38 -2.45
N SER A 38 3.65 -14.59 -1.58
CA SER A 38 3.06 -15.06 -0.32
C SER A 38 1.91 -16.03 -0.58
N CYS A 39 1.01 -15.73 -1.52
CA CYS A 39 -0.06 -16.65 -1.94
C CYS A 39 0.50 -17.99 -2.46
N ARG A 40 1.53 -17.97 -3.30
CA ARG A 40 2.20 -19.20 -3.78
C ARG A 40 2.86 -19.98 -2.65
N PHE A 41 3.49 -19.28 -1.71
CA PHE A 41 4.05 -19.89 -0.51
C PHE A 41 2.95 -20.57 0.33
N TYR A 42 1.84 -19.88 0.60
CA TYR A 42 0.72 -20.42 1.36
C TYR A 42 0.07 -21.63 0.68
N LYS A 43 -0.08 -21.59 -0.65
CA LYS A 43 -0.53 -22.74 -1.44
C LYS A 43 0.40 -23.94 -1.26
N LYS A 44 1.72 -23.75 -1.34
CA LYS A 44 2.73 -24.82 -1.17
C LYS A 44 2.59 -25.51 0.19
N TRP A 45 2.20 -24.79 1.23
CA TRP A 45 2.01 -25.31 2.59
C TRP A 45 0.56 -25.69 2.92
N ASN A 46 -0.32 -25.78 1.91
CA ASN A 46 -1.73 -26.16 2.08
C ASN A 46 -2.50 -25.29 3.08
N VAL A 47 -2.14 -24.00 3.16
CA VAL A 47 -2.88 -23.01 3.97
C VAL A 47 -4.22 -22.73 3.30
N ARG A 48 -5.31 -22.84 4.06
CA ARG A 48 -6.68 -22.72 3.52
C ARG A 48 -7.30 -21.33 3.67
N ALA A 49 -6.76 -20.50 4.56
CA ALA A 49 -7.27 -19.16 4.81
C ALA A 49 -6.12 -18.21 5.14
N VAL A 50 -6.12 -17.05 4.50
CA VAL A 50 -5.14 -15.98 4.71
C VAL A 50 -5.92 -14.72 5.05
N PRO A 51 -5.98 -14.30 6.33
CA PRO A 51 -6.54 -13.00 6.68
C PRO A 51 -5.59 -11.91 6.18
N ILE A 52 -6.11 -10.94 5.44
CA ILE A 52 -5.32 -9.88 4.81
C ILE A 52 -5.78 -8.55 5.39
N GLN A 53 -4.82 -7.79 5.92
CA GLN A 53 -5.07 -6.42 6.28
C GLN A 53 -4.85 -5.54 5.04
N ILE A 54 -5.89 -4.85 4.61
CA ILE A 54 -5.89 -3.93 3.48
C ILE A 54 -6.54 -2.61 3.91
N GLN A 55 -6.24 -1.54 3.18
CA GLN A 55 -6.84 -0.23 3.39
C GLN A 55 -8.35 -0.32 3.19
N PHE A 56 -9.16 0.17 4.13
CA PHE A 56 -10.62 0.10 3.99
C PHE A 56 -11.18 1.18 3.04
N SER A 57 -10.51 2.33 2.93
CA SER A 57 -11.01 3.47 2.17
C SER A 57 -10.55 3.47 0.70
N GLY A 58 -11.39 4.05 -0.17
CA GLY A 58 -11.05 4.32 -1.58
C GLY A 58 -10.04 5.46 -1.77
N LEU A 59 -9.65 6.16 -0.71
CA LEU A 59 -8.73 7.31 -0.74
C LEU A 59 -7.25 6.92 -0.59
N GLY A 60 -6.96 5.63 -0.47
CA GLY A 60 -5.61 5.12 -0.35
C GLY A 60 -4.95 4.81 -1.71
N ASP A 61 -3.68 4.43 -1.66
CA ASP A 61 -2.86 4.10 -2.83
C ASP A 61 -3.44 2.91 -3.63
N LEU A 62 -4.15 3.24 -4.72
CA LEU A 62 -4.80 2.29 -5.63
C LEU A 62 -5.51 1.16 -4.87
N SER A 63 -6.25 1.52 -3.83
CA SER A 63 -6.80 0.54 -2.89
C SER A 63 -7.76 -0.42 -3.60
N GLU A 64 -8.57 0.05 -4.55
CA GLU A 64 -9.46 -0.79 -5.36
C GLU A 64 -8.71 -1.83 -6.20
N LEU A 65 -7.59 -1.45 -6.85
CA LEU A 65 -6.72 -2.39 -7.55
C LEU A 65 -6.19 -3.44 -6.59
N LYS A 66 -5.70 -3.04 -5.41
CA LYS A 66 -5.16 -3.97 -4.41
C LYS A 66 -6.22 -4.97 -3.94
N HIS A 67 -7.44 -4.51 -3.65
CA HIS A 67 -8.55 -5.41 -3.28
C HIS A 67 -8.84 -6.41 -4.38
N TRP A 68 -9.00 -5.93 -5.62
CA TRP A 68 -9.32 -6.77 -6.76
C TRP A 68 -8.20 -7.78 -7.03
N LEU A 69 -6.94 -7.33 -7.04
CA LEU A 69 -5.77 -8.17 -7.28
C LEU A 69 -5.64 -9.24 -6.19
N TYR A 70 -5.80 -8.88 -4.92
CA TYR A 70 -5.65 -9.85 -3.84
C TYR A 70 -6.76 -10.89 -3.85
N ALA A 71 -7.99 -10.49 -4.18
CA ALA A 71 -9.08 -11.44 -4.38
C ALA A 71 -8.80 -12.43 -5.52
N LYS A 72 -8.18 -11.98 -6.61
CA LYS A 72 -7.77 -12.86 -7.72
C LYS A 72 -6.64 -13.81 -7.32
N LEU A 73 -5.64 -13.33 -6.58
CA LEU A 73 -4.48 -14.13 -6.17
C LEU A 73 -4.80 -15.11 -5.04
N THR A 74 -5.73 -14.81 -4.15
CA THR A 74 -6.20 -15.79 -3.16
C THR A 74 -7.06 -16.88 -3.78
N TRP A 75 -7.79 -16.56 -4.86
CA TRP A 75 -8.53 -17.55 -5.65
C TRP A 75 -7.61 -18.44 -6.50
N ASN A 76 -6.66 -17.83 -7.21
CA ASN A 76 -5.66 -18.52 -8.01
C ASN A 76 -4.25 -17.99 -7.72
N PRO A 77 -3.49 -18.62 -6.80
CA PRO A 77 -2.14 -18.20 -6.45
C PRO A 77 -1.12 -18.28 -7.58
N ASP A 78 -1.38 -19.07 -8.64
CA ASP A 78 -0.49 -19.20 -9.78
C ASP A 78 -0.77 -18.15 -10.88
N ALA A 79 -1.78 -17.29 -10.69
CA ALA A 79 -2.09 -16.26 -11.66
C ALA A 79 -0.92 -15.28 -11.85
N ASP A 80 -0.70 -14.88 -13.10
CA ASP A 80 0.31 -13.91 -13.46
C ASP A 80 -0.07 -12.51 -12.99
N VAL A 81 0.76 -11.93 -12.12
CA VAL A 81 0.47 -10.66 -11.42
C VAL A 81 0.46 -9.51 -12.41
N ASP A 82 1.41 -9.48 -13.34
CA ASP A 82 1.55 -8.41 -14.32
C ASP A 82 0.37 -8.38 -15.28
N THR A 83 -0.08 -9.56 -15.73
CA THR A 83 -1.29 -9.71 -16.56
C THR A 83 -2.53 -9.23 -15.81
N LEU A 84 -2.67 -9.55 -14.52
CA LEU A 84 -3.80 -9.10 -13.71
C LEU A 84 -3.80 -7.57 -13.55
N ILE A 85 -2.66 -6.98 -13.21
CA ILE A 85 -2.51 -5.52 -13.10
C ILE A 85 -2.85 -4.85 -14.42
N ASP A 86 -2.29 -5.31 -15.54
CA ASP A 86 -2.58 -4.76 -16.86
C ASP A 86 -4.06 -4.87 -17.22
N THR A 87 -4.69 -6.00 -16.88
CA THR A 87 -6.12 -6.22 -17.11
C THR A 87 -6.95 -5.19 -16.35
N TYR A 88 -6.67 -4.99 -15.06
CA TYR A 88 -7.37 -4.00 -14.25
C TYR A 88 -7.11 -2.59 -14.76
N CYS A 89 -5.85 -2.23 -15.02
CA CYS A 89 -5.48 -0.90 -15.47
C CYS A 89 -6.19 -0.53 -16.78
N LYS A 90 -6.24 -1.45 -17.75
CA LYS A 90 -6.96 -1.25 -19.02
C LYS A 90 -8.46 -1.13 -18.81
N ALA A 91 -9.05 -1.94 -17.93
CA ALA A 91 -10.49 -1.93 -17.69
C ALA A 91 -10.96 -0.66 -16.95
N CYS A 92 -10.21 -0.20 -15.94
CA CYS A 92 -10.60 0.92 -15.09
C CYS A 92 -10.16 2.28 -15.62
N PHE A 93 -8.99 2.38 -16.25
CA PHE A 93 -8.40 3.65 -16.67
C PHE A 93 -8.33 3.84 -18.19
N GLY A 94 -8.60 2.79 -18.99
CA GLY A 94 -8.67 2.87 -20.45
C GLY A 94 -7.39 3.47 -21.07
N PRO A 95 -7.47 4.60 -21.80
CA PRO A 95 -6.30 5.28 -22.36
C PRO A 95 -5.24 5.67 -21.31
N GLY A 96 -5.65 5.90 -20.07
CA GLY A 96 -4.79 6.24 -18.94
C GLY A 96 -4.02 5.05 -18.34
N ALA A 97 -4.31 3.82 -18.76
CA ALA A 97 -3.77 2.61 -18.15
C ALA A 97 -2.23 2.58 -18.08
N LYS A 98 -1.55 3.08 -19.12
CA LYS A 98 -0.08 3.12 -19.18
C LYS A 98 0.54 3.99 -18.07
N HIS A 99 -0.15 5.07 -17.71
CA HIS A 99 0.32 6.03 -16.71
C HIS A 99 0.19 5.46 -15.30
N VAL A 100 -0.94 4.80 -15.03
CA VAL A 100 -1.14 4.09 -13.75
C VAL A 100 -0.17 2.91 -13.63
N ARG A 101 0.10 2.20 -14.74
CA ARG A 101 1.08 1.12 -14.77
C ARG A 101 2.49 1.62 -14.44
N GLU A 102 2.90 2.74 -15.03
CA GLU A 102 4.20 3.35 -14.72
C GLU A 102 4.32 3.73 -13.24
N TYR A 103 3.27 4.29 -12.64
CA TYR A 103 3.24 4.55 -11.20
C TYR A 103 3.46 3.28 -10.37
N ILE A 104 2.75 2.19 -10.68
CA ILE A 104 2.89 0.90 -9.98
C ILE A 104 4.31 0.37 -10.10
N ASP A 105 4.88 0.42 -11.30
CA ASP A 105 6.24 -0.06 -11.57
C ASP A 105 7.27 0.77 -10.78
N ILE A 106 7.15 2.11 -10.73
CA ILE A 106 8.03 2.97 -9.93
C ILE A 106 7.98 2.57 -8.45
N VAL A 107 6.77 2.41 -7.89
CA VAL A 107 6.59 2.06 -6.48
C VAL A 107 7.15 0.66 -6.17
N GLU A 108 6.86 -0.35 -6.99
CA GLU A 108 7.42 -1.70 -6.82
C GLU A 108 8.95 -1.74 -6.96
N HIS A 109 9.52 -1.02 -7.92
CA HIS A 109 10.97 -0.96 -8.12
C HIS A 109 11.68 -0.18 -7.02
N ALA A 110 11.07 0.88 -6.47
CA ALA A 110 11.62 1.66 -5.37
C ALA A 110 11.97 0.77 -4.16
N ARG A 111 11.11 -0.22 -3.87
CA ARG A 111 11.34 -1.22 -2.82
C ARG A 111 12.62 -2.04 -3.01
N LEU A 112 13.02 -2.31 -4.25
CA LEU A 112 14.15 -3.19 -4.56
C LEU A 112 15.51 -2.50 -4.40
N ARG A 113 15.55 -1.17 -4.25
CA ARG A 113 16.80 -0.40 -4.20
C ARG A 113 17.59 -0.58 -2.92
N GLN A 114 16.91 -0.91 -1.82
CA GLN A 114 17.52 -1.02 -0.50
C GLN A 114 16.92 -2.19 0.27
N ARG A 115 17.78 -3.11 0.71
CA ARG A 115 17.37 -4.37 1.35
C ARG A 115 16.78 -4.18 2.76
N TRP A 116 17.25 -3.16 3.48
CA TRP A 116 16.91 -2.89 4.88
C TRP A 116 15.85 -1.80 5.03
N THR A 117 15.24 -1.37 3.94
CA THR A 117 14.15 -0.40 3.96
C THR A 117 12.93 -1.01 4.63
N TRP A 118 12.45 -0.33 5.67
CA TRP A 118 11.28 -0.75 6.42
C TRP A 118 10.01 -0.20 5.76
N PHE A 119 9.13 -1.11 5.32
CA PHE A 119 7.80 -0.78 4.83
C PHE A 119 6.78 -1.18 5.90
N GLY A 120 6.02 -0.23 6.44
CA GLY A 120 5.00 -0.55 7.45
C GLY A 120 3.95 0.53 7.63
N CYS A 121 2.89 0.19 8.37
CA CYS A 121 1.76 1.08 8.68
C CYS A 121 2.07 2.19 9.71
N TYR A 122 3.36 2.37 10.05
CA TYR A 122 3.86 3.35 11.02
C TYR A 122 5.02 4.19 10.46
N VAL A 123 5.23 4.19 9.15
CA VAL A 123 6.20 5.09 8.48
C VAL A 123 5.55 6.45 8.30
N GLN A 124 6.31 7.53 8.55
CA GLN A 124 5.78 8.90 8.52
C GLN A 124 5.93 9.57 7.14
N ASP A 125 6.85 9.09 6.31
CA ASP A 125 7.16 9.65 4.99
C ASP A 125 7.66 8.54 4.05
N THR A 126 7.81 8.87 2.76
CA THR A 126 8.30 7.97 1.71
C THR A 126 9.76 8.19 1.33
N SER A 127 10.47 9.14 1.95
CA SER A 127 11.82 9.58 1.55
C SER A 127 12.86 8.46 1.62
N HIS A 128 12.58 7.44 2.42
CA HIS A 128 13.42 6.26 2.61
C HIS A 128 13.35 5.25 1.43
N PHE A 129 12.43 5.42 0.47
CA PHE A 129 12.35 4.56 -0.72
C PHE A 129 12.00 5.28 -2.03
N LEU A 130 11.19 6.34 -2.00
CA LEU A 130 10.94 7.21 -3.15
C LEU A 130 11.96 8.35 -3.18
N THR A 131 12.61 8.53 -4.32
CA THR A 131 13.50 9.67 -4.56
C THR A 131 12.72 10.88 -5.07
N ASP A 132 13.35 12.06 -5.04
CA ASP A 132 12.76 13.27 -5.65
C ASP A 132 12.44 13.07 -7.13
N GLU A 133 13.30 12.34 -7.85
CA GLU A 133 13.09 12.00 -9.26
C GLU A 133 11.86 11.11 -9.46
N ASP A 134 11.63 10.11 -8.59
CA ASP A 134 10.43 9.30 -8.65
C ASP A 134 9.17 10.14 -8.44
N CYS A 135 9.20 11.05 -7.47
CA CYS A 135 8.07 11.95 -7.20
C CYS A 135 7.74 12.82 -8.43
N VAL A 136 8.76 13.35 -9.11
CA VAL A 136 8.58 14.11 -10.36
C VAL A 136 8.03 13.21 -11.46
N ARG A 137 8.55 11.99 -11.63
CA ARG A 137 8.06 11.05 -12.65
C ARG A 137 6.62 10.63 -12.41
N ILE A 138 6.24 10.36 -11.16
CA ILE A 138 4.86 10.04 -10.78
C ILE A 138 3.95 11.22 -11.09
N TYR A 139 4.37 12.45 -10.76
CA TYR A 139 3.60 13.65 -11.07
C TYR A 139 3.40 13.84 -12.58
N VAL A 140 4.46 13.66 -13.38
CA VAL A 140 4.39 13.76 -14.84
C VAL A 140 3.58 12.63 -15.47
N ALA A 141 3.64 11.43 -14.91
CA ALA A 141 2.86 10.30 -15.41
C ALA A 141 1.36 10.55 -15.23
N LEU A 142 0.94 11.20 -14.15
CA LEU A 142 -0.47 11.37 -13.79
C LEU A 142 -1.08 12.72 -14.23
N GLY A 143 -0.28 13.67 -14.67
CA GLY A 143 -0.69 14.99 -15.16
C GLY A 143 -0.93 15.04 -16.67
#